data_AF-A0A2P1BT94-F1
#
_entry.id   AF-A0A2P1BT94-F1
#
_cell.length_a   1.000
_cell.length_b   1.000
_cell.length_c   1.000
_cell.angle_alpha   90.00
_cell.angle_beta   90.00
_cell.angle_gamma   90.00
#
_symmetry.space_group_name_H-M   'P 1'
#
loop_
_entity.id
_entity.type
_entity.pdbx_description
1 polymer ?
#
loop_
_entity_poly.entity_id
_entity_poly.type
_entity_poly.pdbx_seq_one_letter_code
_entity_poly.pdbx_strand_id
1 'polypeptide(L)' 'MSSTADRNKLQCLEIPILSEQDCENSYPGMITNSMFCAGYLEGGKDSCQGDS' A
#
# COMPACT_ATOMS: atom_id res chain seq x y z
N MET A 1 -6.13 24.18 7.24
CA MET A 1 -5.74 22.77 6.98
C MET A 1 -5.86 22.58 5.48
N SER A 2 -4.73 22.43 4.80
CA SER A 2 -4.61 22.60 3.35
C SER A 2 -5.51 21.62 2.59
N SER A 3 -6.30 22.18 1.69
CA SER A 3 -7.29 21.50 0.87
C SER A 3 -6.65 20.46 -0.06
N THR A 4 -7.11 19.22 0.11
CA THR A 4 -7.47 18.25 -0.93
C THR A 4 -6.40 17.93 -1.98
N ALA A 5 -5.82 16.74 -1.87
CA ALA A 5 -5.44 16.00 -3.06
C ALA A 5 -6.66 15.98 -4.01
N ASP A 6 -6.52 16.62 -5.17
CA ASP A 6 -7.55 16.64 -6.19
C ASP A 6 -7.67 15.22 -6.77
N ARG A 7 -8.67 14.47 -6.32
CA ARG A 7 -8.94 13.10 -6.78
C ARG A 7 -9.26 13.02 -8.28
N ASN A 8 -9.49 14.16 -8.94
CA ASN A 8 -9.69 14.19 -10.39
C ASN A 8 -8.37 14.23 -11.18
N LYS A 9 -7.23 14.17 -10.49
CA LYS A 9 -5.90 14.01 -11.10
C LYS A 9 -5.31 12.67 -10.70
N LEU A 10 -4.59 12.05 -11.63
CA LEU A 10 -3.83 10.84 -11.33
C LEU A 10 -2.78 11.15 -10.25
N GLN A 11 -2.80 10.36 -9.18
CA GLN A 11 -1.82 10.46 -8.10
C GLN A 11 -0.74 9.40 -8.30
N CYS A 12 0.48 9.69 -7.84
CA CYS A 12 1.60 8.77 -7.91
C CYS A 12 2.26 8.66 -6.54
N LEU A 13 2.76 7.47 -6.22
CA LEU A 13 3.47 7.18 -5.00
C LEU A 13 4.59 6.17 -5.29
N GLU A 14 5.79 6.44 -4.81
CA GLU A 14 6.91 5.50 -4.83
C GLU A 14 6.99 4.80 -3.47
N ILE A 15 6.98 3.47 -3.47
CA ILE A 15 7.00 2.60 -2.29
C ILE A 15 7.87 1.37 -2.53
N PRO A 16 8.58 0.86 -1.50
CA PRO A 16 9.41 -0.33 -1.65
C PRO A 16 8.56 -1.60 -1.61
N ILE A 17 9.06 -2.67 -2.24
CA ILE A 17 8.53 -4.02 -2.06
C ILE A 17 8.98 -4.53 -0.68
N LEU A 18 8.04 -5.07 0.09
CA LEU A 18 8.31 -5.65 1.40
C LEU A 18 8.69 -7.13 1.28
N SER A 19 9.35 -7.66 2.31
CA SER A 19 9.64 -9.10 2.36
C SER A 19 8.36 -9.91 2.53
N GLU A 20 8.33 -11.14 2.00
CA GLU A 20 7.20 -12.06 2.18
C GLU A 20 6.93 -12.34 3.67
N GLN A 21 7.99 -12.41 4.47
CA GLN A 21 7.90 -12.55 5.93
C GLN A 21 7.13 -11.37 6.56
N ASP A 22 7.40 -10.13 6.14
CA ASP A 22 6.71 -8.95 6.67
C ASP A 22 5.25 -8.89 6.22
N CYS A 23 4.98 -9.30 4.98
CA CYS A 23 3.61 -9.47 4.46
C CYS A 23 2.80 -10.46 5.30
N GLU A 24 3.33 -11.67 5.51
CA GLU A 24 2.66 -12.72 6.27
C GLU A 24 2.49 -12.33 7.75
N ASN A 25 3.48 -11.65 8.33
CA ASN A 25 3.36 -11.12 9.69
C ASN A 25 2.26 -10.07 9.81
N SER A 26 2.05 -9.26 8.77
CA SER A 26 1.03 -8.19 8.73
C SER A 26 -0.36 -8.72 8.38
N TYR A 27 -0.44 -9.77 7.56
CA TYR A 27 -1.68 -10.39 7.09
C TYR A 27 -1.65 -11.92 7.22
N PRO A 28 -1.61 -12.48 8.44
CA PRO A 28 -1.36 -13.91 8.64
C PRO A 28 -2.39 -14.81 7.95
N GLY A 29 -1.93 -15.65 7.03
CA GLY A 29 -2.76 -16.63 6.33
C GLY A 29 -3.69 -16.03 5.26
N MET A 30 -3.49 -14.77 4.90
CA MET A 30 -4.25 -14.09 3.85
C MET A 30 -3.45 -13.90 2.56
N ILE A 31 -2.12 -14.03 2.63
CA ILE A 31 -1.22 -13.90 1.48
C ILE A 31 -1.12 -15.25 0.77
N THR A 32 -1.02 -15.19 -0.56
CA THR A 32 -0.84 -16.37 -1.41
C THR A 32 0.38 -16.17 -2.29
N ASN A 33 0.89 -17.25 -2.90
CA ASN A 33 2.11 -17.21 -3.73
C ASN A 33 2.03 -16.26 -4.94
N SER A 34 0.84 -15.78 -5.31
CA SER A 34 0.63 -14.81 -6.40
C SER A 34 0.44 -13.37 -5.90
N MET A 35 0.70 -13.10 -4.62
CA MET A 35 0.55 -11.78 -3.99
C MET A 35 1.90 -11.29 -3.46
N PHE A 36 2.06 -9.98 -3.36
CA PHE A 36 3.17 -9.32 -2.67
C PHE A 36 2.66 -8.04 -2.02
N CYS A 37 3.38 -7.51 -1.04
CA CYS A 37 3.07 -6.20 -0.45
C CYS A 37 4.15 -5.20 -0.84
N ALA A 38 3.73 -3.94 -0.97
CA ALA A 38 4.60 -2.80 -1.13
C ALA A 38 4.12 -1.71 -0.19
N GLY A 39 5.04 -0.95 0.40
CA GLY A 39 4.69 0.11 1.34
C GLY A 39 5.69 0.23 2.49
N TYR A 40 5.22 0.81 3.57
CA TYR A 40 5.99 1.12 4.76
C TYR A 40 5.25 0.58 5.99
N LEU A 41 5.91 -0.19 6.86
CA LEU A 41 5.27 -0.81 8.03
C LEU A 41 4.78 0.23 9.06
N GLU A 42 5.39 1.42 9.08
CA GLU A 42 4.94 2.57 9.85
C GLU A 42 3.64 3.21 9.34
N GLY A 43 3.20 2.85 8.14
CA GLY A 43 2.00 3.39 7.49
C GLY A 43 2.15 4.83 7.00
N GLY A 44 1.00 5.47 6.72
CA GLY A 44 0.90 6.88 6.32
C GLY A 44 0.93 7.15 4.82
N LYS A 45 1.41 6.21 3.98
CA LYS A 45 1.33 6.29 2.52
C LYS A 45 1.04 4.91 1.94
N ASP A 46 -0.07 4.79 1.23
CA ASP A 46 -0.51 3.56 0.56
C ASP A 46 -1.56 3.90 -0.51
N SER A 47 -1.86 2.92 -1.35
CA SER A 47 -3.11 2.85 -2.13
C SER A 47 -4.34 2.87 -1.22
N CYS A 48 -5.49 3.29 -1.75
CA CYS A 48 -6.75 3.28 -1.02
C CYS A 48 -7.94 2.93 -1.93
N GLN A 49 -9.15 3.18 -1.44
CA GLN A 49 -10.38 2.92 -2.17
C GLN A 49 -10.42 3.71 -3.49
N GLY A 50 -10.53 2.99 -4.60
CA GLY A 50 -10.57 3.56 -5.96
C GLY A 50 -9.27 3.42 -6.76
N ASP A 51 -8.21 2.84 -6.17
CA ASP A 51 -6.94 2.57 -6.86
C ASP A 51 -6.81 1.11 -7.37
N SER A 52 -7.84 0.29 -7.17
CA SER A 52 -7.94 -1.11 -7.63
C SER A 52 -8.26 -1.23 -9.12
#